data_AF-A0A3M6Q109-F1
#
_entry.id   AF-A0A3M6Q109-F1
#
_cell.length_a   1.000
_cell.length_b   1.000
_cell.length_c   1.000
_cell.angle_alpha   90.00
_cell.angle_beta   90.00
_cell.angle_gamma   90.00
#
_symmetry.space_group_name_H-M   'P 1'
#
loop_
_entity.id
_entity.type
_entity.pdbx_description
1 polymer ?
#
loop_
_entity_poly.entity_id
_entity_poly.type
_entity_poly.pdbx_seq_one_letter_code
_entity_poly.pdbx_strand_id
1 'polypeptide(L)' 'MRSAPPPPQTPRCDQTAVWQALQQHFQRNGQYFDVRQALRSDAGRFARMALQAPGIRADFSRNWLDEATCALHRI' A
#
# COMPACT_ATOMS: atom_id res chain seq x y z
N MET A 1 -33.40 4.69 21.91
CA MET A 1 -32.28 3.81 21.51
C MET A 1 -32.18 3.85 19.99
N ARG A 2 -30.99 4.12 19.44
CA ARG A 2 -30.78 4.17 17.98
C ARG A 2 -30.35 2.78 17.52
N SER A 3 -31.06 2.20 16.56
CA SER A 3 -30.74 0.89 15.98
C SER A 3 -29.40 0.96 15.25
N ALA A 4 -28.60 -0.11 15.31
CA ALA A 4 -27.34 -0.19 14.56
C ALA A 4 -27.62 -0.26 13.05
N PRO A 5 -26.78 0.38 12.20
CA PRO A 5 -26.88 0.23 10.76
C PRO A 5 -26.61 -1.22 10.34
N PRO A 6 -27.21 -1.70 9.23
CA PRO A 6 -26.93 -3.01 8.70
C PRO A 6 -25.45 -3.13 8.28
N PRO A 7 -24.87 -4.34 8.31
CA PRO A 7 -23.49 -4.54 7.89
C PRO A 7 -23.31 -4.22 6.40
N PRO A 8 -22.11 -3.81 5.97
CA PRO A 8 -21.82 -3.58 4.56
C PRO A 8 -21.97 -4.86 3.74
N GLN A 9 -22.44 -4.71 2.49
CA GLN A 9 -22.63 -5.83 1.55
C GLN A 9 -21.36 -6.25 0.81
N THR A 10 -20.26 -5.49 0.97
CA THR A 10 -18.96 -5.84 0.42
C THR A 10 -18.19 -6.72 1.41
N PRO A 11 -17.40 -7.71 0.94
CA PRO A 11 -16.52 -8.47 1.82
C PRO A 11 -15.58 -7.51 2.56
N ARG A 12 -15.21 -7.86 3.80
CA ARG A 12 -14.19 -7.09 4.51
C ARG A 12 -12.87 -7.18 3.74
N CYS A 13 -12.04 -6.14 3.82
CA CYS A 13 -10.80 -6.05 3.04
C CYS A 13 -9.89 -7.28 3.23
N ASP A 14 -9.84 -7.83 4.44
CA ASP A 14 -9.05 -9.01 4.83
C ASP A 14 -9.58 -10.34 4.27
N GLN A 15 -10.77 -10.35 3.66
CA GLN A 15 -11.40 -11.52 3.07
C GLN A 15 -11.24 -11.57 1.53
N THR A 16 -10.57 -10.58 0.94
CA THR A 16 -10.40 -10.50 -0.52
C THR A 16 -9.22 -11.36 -1.00
N ALA A 17 -9.28 -11.83 -2.25
CA ALA A 17 -8.16 -12.54 -2.87
C ALA A 17 -6.90 -11.66 -2.96
N VAL A 18 -7.06 -10.35 -3.16
CA VAL A 18 -5.97 -9.37 -3.14
C VAL A 18 -5.27 -9.35 -1.79
N TRP A 19 -6.02 -9.38 -0.68
CA TRP A 19 -5.43 -9.44 0.66
C TRP A 19 -4.57 -10.70 0.86
N GLN A 20 -5.06 -11.85 0.40
CA GLN A 20 -4.28 -13.09 0.45
C GLN A 20 -2.99 -12.99 -0.38
N ALA A 21 -3.05 -12.39 -1.58
CA ALA A 21 -1.88 -12.18 -2.42
C ALA A 21 -0.85 -11.24 -1.76
N LEU A 22 -1.31 -10.15 -1.13
CA LEU A 22 -0.46 -9.23 -0.37
C LEU A 22 0.21 -9.93 0.81
N GLN A 23 -0.52 -10.77 1.56
CA GLN A 23 0.03 -11.51 2.68
C GLN A 23 1.11 -12.51 2.23
N GLN A 24 0.86 -13.24 1.15
CA GLN A 24 1.84 -14.16 0.57
C GLN A 24 3.07 -13.43 0.01
N HIS A 25 2.88 -12.24 -0.58
CA HIS A 25 4.00 -11.42 -1.04
C HIS A 25 4.84 -10.90 0.12
N PHE A 26 4.19 -10.44 1.18
CA PHE A 26 4.87 -9.98 2.40
C PHE A 26 5.73 -11.08 3.02
N GLN A 27 5.15 -12.28 3.19
CA GLN A 27 5.87 -13.44 3.74
C GLN A 27 7.07 -13.87 2.88
N ARG A 28 6.95 -13.81 1.56
CA ARG A 28 8.05 -14.24 0.67
C ARG A 28 9.14 -13.19 0.53
N ASN A 29 8.76 -11.93 0.34
CA ASN A 29 9.66 -10.88 -0.11
C ASN A 29 9.54 -9.60 0.75
N GLY A 30 8.30 -9.15 0.99
CA GLY A 30 8.04 -7.83 1.56
C GLY A 30 8.66 -7.63 2.95
N GLN A 31 8.70 -8.66 3.79
CA GLN A 31 9.30 -8.60 5.13
C GLN A 31 10.80 -8.28 5.12
N TYR A 32 11.48 -8.45 3.98
CA TYR A 32 12.91 -8.19 3.82
C TYR A 32 13.20 -6.86 3.10
N PHE A 33 12.17 -6.12 2.70
CA PHE A 33 12.38 -4.85 1.99
C PHE A 33 12.97 -3.78 2.93
N ASP A 34 14.07 -3.15 2.48
CA ASP A 34 14.75 -2.09 3.22
C ASP A 34 14.52 -0.73 2.54
N VAL A 35 13.70 0.11 3.20
CA VAL A 35 13.40 1.47 2.76
C VAL A 35 14.67 2.33 2.65
N ARG A 36 15.67 2.14 3.53
CA ARG A 36 16.92 2.92 3.51
C ARG A 36 17.78 2.55 2.32
N GLN A 37 17.85 1.27 1.97
CA GLN A 37 18.50 0.83 0.74
C GLN A 37 17.76 1.39 -0.47
N ALA A 38 16.43 1.27 -0.51
CA ALA A 38 15.62 1.74 -1.64
C ALA A 38 15.73 3.24 -1.90
N LEU A 39 15.75 4.07 -0.85
CA LEU A 39 15.95 5.53 -0.98
C LEU A 39 17.36 5.88 -1.48
N ARG A 40 18.38 5.09 -1.12
CA ARG A 40 19.75 5.29 -1.61
C ARG A 40 19.92 4.85 -3.06
N SER A 41 19.23 3.79 -3.47
CA SER A 41 19.39 3.18 -4.79
C SER A 41 18.47 3.77 -5.87
N ASP A 42 17.32 4.35 -5.49
CA ASP A 42 16.35 4.93 -6.43
C ASP A 42 16.09 6.41 -6.11
N ALA A 43 16.89 7.29 -6.71
CA ALA A 43 16.72 8.73 -6.59
C ALA A 43 15.36 9.23 -7.17
N GLY A 44 14.76 8.47 -8.09
CA GLY A 44 13.45 8.78 -8.69
C GLY A 44 12.26 8.44 -7.78
N ARG A 45 12.48 7.69 -6.70
CA ARG A 45 11.44 7.22 -5.77
C ARG A 45 10.60 8.35 -5.17
N PHE A 46 11.23 9.47 -4.81
CA PHE A 46 10.55 10.65 -4.25
C PHE A 46 9.54 11.27 -5.22
N ALA A 47 9.89 11.35 -6.50
CA ALA A 47 9.01 11.91 -7.51
C ALA A 47 7.86 10.94 -7.84
N ARG A 48 8.19 9.65 -7.99
CA ARG A 48 7.22 8.60 -8.36
C ARG A 48 6.19 8.31 -7.27
N MET A 49 6.54 8.49 -5.99
CA MET A 49 5.67 8.22 -4.84
C MET A 49 5.06 9.48 -4.22
N ALA A 50 5.12 10.62 -4.92
CA ALA A 50 4.45 11.83 -4.49
C ALA A 50 3.03 11.93 -5.10
N LEU A 51 2.06 12.32 -4.28
CA LEU A 51 0.75 12.80 -4.72
C LEU A 51 0.72 14.32 -4.63
N GLN A 52 0.18 14.96 -5.67
CA GLN A 52 -0.03 16.41 -5.71
C GLN A 52 -1.52 16.73 -5.86
N ALA A 53 -1.99 17.67 -5.06
CA ALA A 53 -3.31 18.28 -5.13
C ALA A 53 -3.18 19.77 -4.79
N PRO A 54 -4.20 20.61 -5.03
CA PRO A 54 -4.13 22.04 -4.70
C PRO A 54 -3.75 22.26 -3.23
N GLY A 55 -2.61 22.93 -3.01
CA GLY A 55 -2.08 23.22 -1.66
C GLY A 55 -1.53 22.03 -0.89
N ILE A 56 -1.50 20.82 -1.46
CA ILE A 56 -1.09 19.60 -0.76
C ILE A 56 -0.08 18.82 -1.61
N ARG A 57 1.05 18.46 -0.98
CA ARG A 57 1.98 17.44 -1.49
C ARG A 57 2.14 16.37 -0.42
N ALA A 58 1.79 15.13 -0.76
CA ALA A 58 1.99 13.97 0.10
C ALA A 58 3.07 13.06 -0.49
N ASP A 59 4.10 12.77 0.28
CA ASP A 59 5.23 11.93 -0.14
C ASP A 59 5.20 10.60 0.61
N PHE A 60 5.02 9.51 -0.14
CA PHE A 60 4.96 8.13 0.37
C PHE A 60 6.26 7.35 0.17
N SER A 61 7.34 8.00 -0.30
CA SER A 61 8.63 7.34 -0.61
C SER A 61 9.25 6.59 0.56
N ARG A 62 8.93 6.99 1.80
CA ARG A 62 9.42 6.40 3.05
C ARG A 62 8.57 5.26 3.60
N ASN A 63 7.54 4.85 2.87
CA ASN A 63 6.73 3.70 3.25
C ASN A 63 7.42 2.38 2.87
N TRP A 64 7.07 1.32 3.59
CA TRP A 64 7.49 -0.06 3.35
C TRP A 64 6.75 -0.66 2.15
N LEU A 65 6.93 -0.04 1.00
CA LEU A 65 6.25 -0.37 -0.25
C LEU A 65 7.28 -0.36 -1.38
N ASP A 66 7.18 -1.33 -2.27
CA ASP A 66 7.90 -1.34 -3.53
C ASP A 66 6.92 -1.48 -4.70
N GLU A 67 7.47 -1.46 -5.90
CA GLU A 67 6.67 -1.55 -7.12
C GLU A 67 5.92 -2.89 -7.23
N ALA A 68 6.53 -3.98 -6.77
CA ALA A 68 5.91 -5.30 -6.74
C ALA A 68 4.70 -5.32 -5.79
N THR A 69 4.83 -4.73 -4.60
CA THR A 69 3.71 -4.56 -3.66
C THR A 69 2.60 -3.70 -4.27
N CYS A 70 2.96 -2.60 -4.93
CA CYS A 70 1.99 -1.72 -5.59
C CYS A 70 1.22 -2.38 -6.73
N ALA A 71 1.84 -3.32 -7.46
CA ALA A 71 1.18 -4.04 -8.54
C ALA A 71 0.09 -5.01 -8.06
N LEU A 72 0.13 -5.47 -6.81
CA LEU A 72 -0.81 -6.46 -6.27
C LEU A 72 -2.16 -5.85 -5.85
N HIS A 73 -2.19 -4.56 -5.54
CA HIS A 73 -3.38 -3.89 -4.97
C HIS A 73 -3.96 -2.79 -5.87
N ARG A 74 -3.41 -2.62 -7.07
CA ARG A 74 -4.03 -1.76 -8.09
C ARG A 74 -5.18 -2.55 -8.72
N ILE A 75 -6.40 -2.11 -8.44
CA ILE A 75 -7.62 -2.48 -9.14
C ILE A 75 -7.85 -1.47 -10.25
#